data_AF-A0A436GL09-F1
#
_entry.id   AF-A0A436GL09-F1
#
_cell.length_a   1.000
_cell.length_b   1.000
_cell.length_c   1.000
_cell.angle_alpha   90.00
_cell.angle_beta   90.00
_cell.angle_gamma   90.00
#
_symmetry.space_group_name_H-M   'P 1'
#
loop_
_entity.id
_entity.type
_entity.pdbx_description
1 polymer ?
#
loop_
_entity_poly.entity_id
_entity_poly.type
_entity_poly.pdbx_seq_one_letter_code
_entity_poly.pdbx_strand_id
1 'polypeptide(L)'
;MLDRKNASAGSAAQKTAHVRVHTGLKEALMNGDFLPGQRLVVRQLAEQYRTSAMPVREALRQLVSDEAMFDHPNRGVIVPEATVARISDLVRVRCSVEGTAAEWAATTITPEELDELAKLNGLMRECVESL
;
A
#
# COMPACT_ATOMS: atom_id res chain seq x y z
N MET A 1 -19.87 33.36 -22.00
CA MET A 1 -19.95 33.50 -20.53
C MET A 1 -20.46 32.16 -19.99
N LEU A 2 -19.56 31.17 -19.86
CA LEU A 2 -19.86 29.80 -19.42
C LEU A 2 -18.80 29.37 -18.38
N ASP A 3 -19.29 29.08 -17.18
CA ASP A 3 -18.84 28.01 -16.26
C ASP A 3 -17.38 27.94 -15.79
N ARG A 4 -16.87 29.00 -15.15
CA ARG A 4 -15.66 28.90 -14.30
C ARG A 4 -15.91 28.38 -12.88
N LYS A 5 -17.17 28.20 -12.46
CA LYS A 5 -17.51 27.79 -11.08
C LYS A 5 -17.45 26.27 -10.82
N ASN A 6 -17.27 25.43 -11.84
CA ASN A 6 -17.27 23.96 -11.69
C ASN A 6 -15.87 23.31 -11.64
N ALA A 7 -14.80 24.07 -11.90
CA ALA A 7 -13.44 23.54 -12.00
C ALA A 7 -12.74 23.32 -10.63
N SER A 8 -13.08 24.09 -9.61
CA SER A 8 -12.45 24.00 -8.28
C SER A 8 -13.00 22.84 -7.44
N ALA A 9 -14.31 22.57 -7.52
CA ALA A 9 -14.94 21.42 -6.84
C ALA A 9 -14.49 20.08 -7.48
N GLY A 10 -14.32 20.05 -8.80
CA GLY A 10 -13.79 18.89 -9.52
C GLY A 10 -12.37 18.53 -9.09
N SER A 11 -11.48 19.51 -8.89
CA SER A 11 -10.07 19.29 -8.50
C SER A 11 -9.92 18.74 -7.07
N ALA A 12 -10.68 19.26 -6.10
CA ALA A 12 -10.64 18.76 -4.72
C ALA A 12 -11.24 17.34 -4.62
N ALA A 13 -12.38 17.09 -5.26
CA ALA A 13 -12.98 15.75 -5.29
C ALA A 13 -12.09 14.72 -6.00
N GLN A 14 -11.40 15.13 -7.07
CA GLN A 14 -10.43 14.30 -7.79
C GLN A 14 -9.22 13.95 -6.91
N LYS A 15 -8.66 14.93 -6.16
CA LYS A 15 -7.58 14.68 -5.21
C LYS A 15 -7.99 13.68 -4.13
N THR A 16 -9.20 13.82 -3.58
CA THR A 16 -9.72 12.87 -2.58
C THR A 16 -9.93 11.47 -3.16
N ALA A 17 -10.42 11.37 -4.40
CA ALA A 17 -10.58 10.08 -5.07
C ALA A 17 -9.23 9.39 -5.32
N HIS A 18 -8.22 10.13 -5.78
CA HIS A 18 -6.86 9.63 -5.96
C HIS A 18 -6.28 9.07 -4.66
N VAL A 19 -6.30 9.85 -3.57
CA VAL A 19 -5.77 9.43 -2.27
C VAL A 19 -6.46 8.16 -1.78
N ARG A 20 -7.79 8.11 -1.87
CA ARG A 20 -8.56 6.93 -1.47
C ARG A 20 -8.18 5.68 -2.27
N VAL A 21 -8.05 5.80 -3.59
CA VAL A 21 -7.65 4.67 -4.45
C VAL A 21 -6.22 4.24 -4.14
N HIS A 22 -5.30 5.19 -3.98
CA HIS A 22 -3.92 4.92 -3.64
C HIS A 22 -3.80 4.14 -2.32
N THR A 23 -4.43 4.63 -1.25
CA THR A 23 -4.43 3.96 0.06
C THR A 23 -5.03 2.56 -0.06
N GLY A 24 -6.18 2.41 -0.71
CA GLY A 24 -6.82 1.11 -0.86
C GLY A 24 -6.02 0.11 -1.69
N LEU A 25 -5.32 0.57 -2.74
CA LEU A 25 -4.44 -0.30 -3.54
C LEU A 25 -3.20 -0.72 -2.74
N LYS A 26 -2.64 0.20 -1.95
CA LYS A 26 -1.51 -0.09 -1.06
C LYS A 26 -1.89 -1.12 -0.01
N GLU A 27 -3.03 -0.97 0.65
CA GLU A 27 -3.55 -1.93 1.63
C GLU A 27 -3.78 -3.29 0.98
N ALA A 28 -4.45 -3.34 -0.18
CA ALA A 28 -4.68 -4.59 -0.91
C ALA A 28 -3.36 -5.30 -1.29
N LEU A 29 -2.35 -4.55 -1.73
CA LEU A 29 -1.02 -5.09 -2.00
C LEU A 29 -0.36 -5.64 -0.73
N MET A 30 -0.45 -4.93 0.39
CA MET A 30 0.13 -5.35 1.68
C MET A 30 -0.55 -6.60 2.25
N ASN A 31 -1.86 -6.72 2.05
CA ASN A 31 -2.65 -7.88 2.51
C ASN A 31 -2.44 -9.12 1.64
N GLY A 32 -1.80 -8.99 0.48
CA GLY A 32 -1.62 -10.09 -0.47
C GLY A 32 -2.84 -10.37 -1.34
N ASP A 33 -3.75 -9.38 -1.51
CA ASP A 33 -4.95 -9.51 -2.34
C ASP A 33 -4.62 -9.65 -3.84
N PHE A 34 -3.38 -9.32 -4.22
CA PHE A 34 -2.87 -9.52 -5.58
C PHE A 34 -1.76 -10.56 -5.62
N LEU A 35 -1.81 -11.43 -6.61
CA LEU A 35 -0.79 -12.46 -6.82
C LEU A 35 0.51 -11.83 -7.35
N PRO A 36 1.69 -12.39 -6.98
CA PRO A 36 2.95 -12.03 -7.62
C PRO A 36 2.85 -12.17 -9.14
N GLY A 37 3.33 -11.17 -9.89
CA GLY A 37 3.21 -11.12 -11.35
C GLY A 37 1.82 -10.77 -11.89
N GLN A 38 0.83 -10.53 -11.03
CA GLN A 38 -0.51 -10.13 -11.46
C GLN A 38 -0.47 -8.76 -12.16
N ARG A 39 -1.10 -8.71 -13.33
CA ARG A 39 -1.32 -7.47 -14.08
C ARG A 39 -2.56 -6.75 -13.53
N LEU A 40 -2.41 -5.46 -13.22
CA LEU A 40 -3.51 -4.61 -12.79
C LEU A 40 -4.09 -3.80 -13.96
N VAL A 41 -5.39 -3.95 -14.20
CA VAL A 41 -6.10 -3.29 -15.29
C VAL A 41 -6.85 -2.06 -14.76
N VAL A 42 -6.44 -0.88 -15.23
CA VAL A 42 -7.02 0.42 -14.82
C VAL A 42 -8.55 0.44 -14.86
N ARG A 43 -9.14 -0.12 -15.92
CA ARG A 43 -10.60 -0.13 -16.08
C ARG A 43 -11.31 -0.93 -14.98
N GLN A 44 -10.79 -2.13 -14.67
CA GLN A 44 -11.37 -2.99 -13.64
C GLN A 44 -11.26 -2.34 -12.26
N LEU A 45 -10.10 -1.74 -11.96
CA LEU A 45 -9.90 -1.00 -10.72
C LEU A 45 -10.81 0.24 -10.64
N ALA A 46 -11.03 0.96 -11.74
CA ALA A 46 -11.94 2.09 -11.77
C ALA A 46 -13.38 1.67 -11.44
N GLU A 47 -13.83 0.53 -11.96
CA GLU A 47 -15.12 -0.07 -11.63
C GLU A 47 -15.18 -0.49 -10.15
N GLN A 48 -14.14 -1.17 -9.63
CA GLN A 48 -14.06 -1.62 -8.23
C GLN A 48 -14.09 -0.45 -7.23
N TYR A 49 -13.29 0.59 -7.46
CA TYR A 49 -13.22 1.77 -6.60
C TYR A 49 -14.30 2.82 -6.92
N ARG A 50 -15.22 2.52 -7.85
CA ARG A 50 -16.33 3.38 -8.28
C ARG A 50 -15.88 4.80 -8.62
N THR A 51 -14.85 4.90 -9.46
CA THR A 51 -14.25 6.17 -9.87
C THR A 51 -13.90 6.16 -11.36
N SER A 52 -13.36 7.27 -11.87
CA SER A 52 -12.90 7.34 -13.26
C SER A 52 -11.51 6.72 -13.41
N ALA A 53 -11.06 6.51 -14.66
CA ALA A 53 -9.75 5.91 -14.92
C ALA A 53 -8.56 6.78 -14.46
N MET A 54 -8.73 8.11 -14.38
CA MET A 54 -7.61 9.02 -14.11
C MET A 54 -7.06 8.91 -12.68
N PRO A 55 -7.88 8.96 -11.60
CA PRO A 55 -7.40 8.74 -10.24
C PRO A 55 -6.70 7.39 -10.06
N VAL A 56 -7.19 6.34 -10.73
CA VAL A 56 -6.56 5.00 -10.70
C VAL A 56 -5.19 5.01 -11.37
N ARG A 57 -5.06 5.65 -12.55
CA ARG A 57 -3.76 5.78 -13.22
C ARG A 57 -2.76 6.54 -12.39
N GLU A 58 -3.17 7.61 -11.73
CA GLU A 58 -2.30 8.41 -10.86
C GLU A 58 -1.84 7.59 -9.65
N ALA A 59 -2.77 6.88 -8.99
CA ALA A 59 -2.46 6.01 -7.86
C ALA A 59 -1.48 4.89 -8.24
N LEU A 60 -1.70 4.24 -9.38
CA LEU A 60 -0.80 3.20 -9.89
C LEU A 60 0.57 3.78 -10.27
N ARG A 61 0.65 4.97 -10.87
CA ARG A 61 1.93 5.63 -11.16
C ARG A 61 2.69 5.97 -9.90
N GLN A 62 1.99 6.42 -8.85
CA GLN A 62 2.61 6.69 -7.56
C GLN A 62 3.18 5.40 -6.95
N LEU A 63 2.43 4.30 -6.96
CA LEU A 63 2.93 3.00 -6.48
C LEU A 63 4.13 2.48 -7.29
N VAL A 64 4.19 2.76 -8.59
CA VAL A 64 5.38 2.46 -9.40
C VAL A 64 6.55 3.36 -9.03
N SER A 65 6.30 4.65 -8.79
CA SER A 65 7.33 5.60 -8.34
C SER A 65 7.89 5.25 -6.96
N ASP A 66 7.07 4.66 -6.10
CA ASP A 66 7.44 4.16 -4.77
C ASP A 66 8.12 2.77 -4.83
N GLU A 67 8.38 2.25 -6.05
CA GLU A 67 8.93 0.90 -6.31
C GLU A 67 8.10 -0.27 -5.72
N ALA A 68 6.85 -0.01 -5.36
CA ALA A 68 5.91 -1.00 -4.87
C ALA A 68 5.33 -1.86 -6.00
N MET A 69 5.34 -1.35 -7.24
CA MET A 69 4.90 -2.05 -8.45
C MET A 69 5.82 -1.72 -9.64
N PHE A 70 5.74 -2.52 -10.71
CA PHE A 70 6.51 -2.29 -11.93
C PHE A 70 5.61 -1.88 -13.09
N ASP A 71 5.99 -0.83 -13.82
CA ASP A 71 5.36 -0.51 -15.10
C ASP A 71 6.02 -1.34 -16.20
N HIS A 72 5.23 -2.19 -16.87
CA HIS A 72 5.69 -2.99 -17.98
C HIS A 72 5.24 -2.35 -19.30
N PRO A 73 6.17 -2.07 -20.24
CA PRO A 73 5.83 -1.53 -21.55
C PRO A 73 4.74 -2.36 -22.22
N ASN A 74 3.63 -1.72 -22.61
CA ASN A 74 2.44 -2.32 -23.24
C ASN A 74 1.64 -3.34 -22.39
N ARG A 75 2.11 -3.71 -21.19
CA ARG A 75 1.38 -4.59 -20.26
C ARG A 75 0.84 -3.85 -19.04
N GLY A 76 1.16 -2.56 -18.85
CA GLY A 76 0.67 -1.77 -17.72
C GLY A 76 1.35 -2.17 -16.42
N VAL A 77 0.69 -1.90 -15.30
CA VAL A 77 1.29 -2.07 -13.97
C VAL A 77 1.15 -3.51 -13.47
N ILE A 78 2.24 -4.06 -12.96
CA ILE A 78 2.38 -5.46 -12.54
C ILE A 78 2.86 -5.51 -11.09
N VAL A 79 2.30 -6.45 -10.32
CA VAL A 79 2.73 -6.77 -8.97
C VAL A 79 4.10 -7.44 -9.00
N PRO A 80 5.11 -6.97 -8.23
CA PRO A 80 6.44 -7.55 -8.23
C PRO A 80 6.45 -9.03 -7.86
N GLU A 81 7.36 -9.79 -8.46
CA GLU A 81 7.58 -11.17 -8.02
C GLU A 81 8.29 -11.22 -6.66
N ALA A 82 7.90 -12.19 -5.83
CA ALA A 82 8.51 -12.48 -4.54
C ALA A 82 9.65 -13.50 -4.68
N THR A 83 10.65 -13.18 -5.50
CA THR A 83 11.80 -14.09 -5.71
C THR A 83 12.62 -14.25 -4.43
N VAL A 84 13.27 -15.41 -4.26
CA VAL A 84 14.13 -15.66 -3.09
C VAL A 84 15.21 -14.59 -2.92
N ALA A 85 15.82 -14.14 -4.01
CA ALA A 85 16.82 -13.07 -3.99
C ALA A 85 16.24 -11.75 -3.46
N ARG A 86 15.08 -11.32 -3.98
CA ARG A 86 14.42 -10.07 -3.57
C ARG A 86 13.96 -10.12 -2.12
N ILE A 87 13.39 -11.25 -1.68
CA ILE A 87 12.99 -11.44 -0.28
C ILE A 87 14.23 -11.44 0.63
N SER A 88 15.33 -12.07 0.22
CA SER A 88 16.57 -12.08 1.00
C SER A 88 17.14 -10.67 1.18
N ASP A 89 17.16 -9.86 0.12
CA ASP A 89 17.62 -8.48 0.19
C ASP A 89 16.69 -7.61 1.04
N LEU A 90 15.37 -7.80 0.92
CA LEU A 90 14.40 -7.12 1.77
C LEU A 90 14.62 -7.47 3.26
N VAL A 91 14.80 -8.75 3.58
CA VAL A 91 15.05 -9.20 4.96
C VAL A 91 16.35 -8.60 5.50
N ARG A 92 17.43 -8.52 4.70
CA ARG A 92 18.68 -7.88 5.12
C ARG A 92 18.46 -6.42 5.51
N VAL A 93 17.74 -5.66 4.68
CA VAL A 93 17.43 -4.25 4.96
C VAL A 93 16.56 -4.14 6.21
N ARG A 94 15.49 -4.92 6.30
CA ARG A 94 14.59 -4.94 7.46
C ARG A 94 15.33 -5.26 8.77
N CYS A 95 16.15 -6.30 8.80
CA CYS A 95 16.95 -6.63 9.99
C CYS A 95 17.88 -5.50 10.41
N SER A 96 18.47 -4.76 9.46
CA SER A 96 19.36 -3.64 9.77
C SER A 96 18.62 -2.43 10.37
N VAL A 97 17.40 -2.15 9.92
CA VAL A 97 16.61 -0.99 10.34
C VAL A 97 15.71 -1.30 11.53
N GLU A 98 14.95 -2.39 11.47
CA GLU A 98 13.97 -2.77 12.49
C GLU A 98 14.64 -3.17 13.81
N GLY A 99 15.80 -3.84 13.76
CA GLY A 99 16.56 -4.19 14.97
C GLY A 99 17.02 -2.94 15.72
N THR A 100 17.60 -1.98 15.00
CA THR A 100 18.04 -0.69 15.57
C THR A 100 16.84 0.12 16.10
N ALA A 101 15.74 0.16 15.35
CA ALA A 101 14.53 0.85 15.78
C ALA A 101 13.94 0.23 17.06
N ALA A 102 13.92 -1.10 17.16
CA ALA A 102 13.46 -1.81 18.34
C ALA A 102 14.38 -1.57 19.55
N GLU A 103 15.70 -1.55 19.36
CA GLU A 103 16.67 -1.21 20.40
C GLU A 103 16.40 0.20 20.96
N TRP A 104 16.22 1.19 20.09
CA TRP A 104 15.93 2.57 20.53
C TRP A 104 14.59 2.65 21.24
N ALA A 105 13.55 2.06 20.68
CA ALA A 105 12.22 2.04 21.28
C ALA A 105 12.24 1.42 22.69
N ALA A 106 12.99 0.32 22.89
CA ALA A 106 13.11 -0.34 24.18
C ALA A 106 13.71 0.57 25.29
N THR A 107 14.47 1.61 24.94
CA THR A 107 15.03 2.55 25.92
C THR A 107 14.06 3.64 26.37
N THR A 108 13.01 3.90 25.60
CA THR A 108 12.08 5.02 25.84
C THR A 108 10.62 4.60 25.96
N ILE A 109 10.31 3.31 25.76
CA ILE A 109 8.95 2.78 25.77
C ILE A 109 8.25 3.02 27.12
N THR A 110 6.98 3.41 27.08
CA THR A 110 6.16 3.57 28.28
C THR A 110 5.47 2.26 28.69
N PRO A 111 5.04 2.13 29.96
CA PRO A 111 4.23 0.99 30.38
C PRO A 111 2.96 0.82 29.54
N GLU A 112 2.30 1.91 29.15
CA GLU A 112 1.08 1.88 28.36
C GLU A 112 1.32 1.34 26.94
N GLU A 113 2.41 1.77 26.29
CA GLU A 113 2.82 1.27 24.97
C GLU A 113 3.21 -0.21 25.03
N LEU A 114 3.86 -0.63 26.12
CA LEU A 114 4.23 -2.04 26.33
C LEU A 114 2.99 -2.94 26.49
N ASP A 115 1.98 -2.48 27.23
CA ASP A 115 0.71 -3.18 27.38
C ASP A 115 -0.05 -3.27 26.04
N GLU A 116 -0.02 -2.21 25.22
CA GLU A 116 -0.60 -2.22 23.88
C GLU A 116 0.11 -3.24 22.97
N LEU A 117 1.44 -3.28 22.97
CA LEU A 117 2.22 -4.27 22.23
C LEU A 117 1.90 -5.71 22.68
N ALA A 118 1.79 -5.94 23.99
CA ALA A 118 1.42 -7.25 24.54
C ALA A 118 0.03 -7.69 24.07
N LYS A 119 -0.94 -6.78 24.05
CA LYS A 119 -2.29 -7.03 23.55
C LYS A 119 -2.29 -7.36 22.05
N LEU A 120 -1.57 -6.61 21.23
CA LEU A 120 -1.46 -6.87 19.79
C LEU A 120 -0.81 -8.23 19.52
N ASN A 121 0.23 -8.59 20.27
CA ASN A 121 0.86 -9.91 20.16
C ASN A 121 -0.08 -11.05 20.55
N GLY A 122 -0.93 -10.83 21.57
CA GLY A 122 -2.01 -11.76 21.93
C GLY A 122 -2.97 -12.01 20.75
N LEU A 123 -3.48 -10.92 20.14
CA LEU A 123 -4.37 -11.01 18.97
C LEU A 123 -3.71 -11.75 17.80
N MET A 124 -2.43 -11.49 17.52
CA MET A 124 -1.71 -12.18 16.46
C MET A 124 -1.63 -13.69 16.70
N ARG A 125 -1.39 -14.12 17.95
CA ARG A 125 -1.35 -15.54 18.31
C ARG A 125 -2.71 -16.20 18.16
N GLU A 126 -3.78 -15.57 18.64
CA GLU A 126 -5.15 -16.06 18.50
C GLU A 126 -5.55 -16.26 17.03
N CYS A 127 -5.18 -15.33 16.15
CA CYS A 127 -5.43 -15.45 14.71
C CYS A 127 -4.69 -16.64 14.06
N VAL A 128 -3.49 -16.98 14.55
CA VAL A 128 -2.72 -18.12 14.02
C VAL A 128 -3.28 -19.44 14.54
N GLU A 129 -3.70 -19.50 15.79
CA GLU A 129 -4.26 -20.70 16.42
C GLU A 129 -5.67 -21.05 15.94
N SER A 130 -6.38 -20.08 15.37
CA SER A 130 -7.74 -20.26 14.83
C SER A 130 -7.81 -20.63 13.34
N LEU A 131 -6.66 -20.72 12.66
CA LEU A 131 -6.52 -21.20 11.27
C LEU A 131 -6.34 -22.73 11.22
#